data_AF-A0A246E342-F1
#
_entry.id   AF-A0A246E342-F1
#
_cell.length_a   1.000
_cell.length_b   1.000
_cell.length_c   1.000
_cell.angle_alpha   90.00
_cell.angle_beta   90.00
_cell.angle_gamma   90.00
#
_symmetry.space_group_name_H-M   'P 1'
#
loop_
_entity.id
_entity.type
_entity.pdbx_description
1 polymer ?
#
loop_
_entity_poly.entity_id
_entity_poly.type
_entity_poly.pdbx_seq_one_letter_code
_entity_poly.pdbx_strand_id
1 'polypeptide(L)'
;MSVNVVHWNPERPVFGGIVGRALPLRRPLNNFGDLLGPVIVERMVDRLGLTETDRKSRLLAVGSILKLAQDGDVVWGIGANGKSLTGPFDFSRLDVRAVRGPLTRDFLVSRGVEVPSVFGDPGLLVGHLWQRDELAMRAPAGTPRIVVLPNFHDFKQQRKTHRNAVDPTTGLWEVIGAIAQADLVVGSSLHGIVIAESLGVPARLVRSHTEPAFKYDDYFQGTGRAEVGVAATVDEALAMGGSSPLKWDPSPLVQAFPAELWSR
;
A
#
# COMPACT_ATOMS: atom_id res chain seq x y z
N MET A 1 -12.93 -17.13 -8.49
CA MET A 1 -12.14 -16.06 -9.10
C MET A 1 -11.05 -16.68 -9.92
N SER A 2 -11.04 -16.37 -11.20
CA SER A 2 -10.06 -16.79 -12.20
C SER A 2 -8.76 -16.02 -12.08
N VAL A 3 -8.85 -14.74 -11.68
CA VAL A 3 -7.71 -13.90 -11.35
C VAL A 3 -7.44 -13.97 -9.85
N ASN A 4 -6.26 -14.46 -9.48
CA ASN A 4 -5.78 -14.43 -8.10
C ASN A 4 -5.03 -13.12 -7.86
N VAL A 5 -5.64 -12.19 -7.12
CA VAL A 5 -4.97 -10.96 -6.68
C VAL A 5 -4.08 -11.28 -5.49
N VAL A 6 -2.78 -11.34 -5.76
CA VAL A 6 -1.75 -11.68 -4.79
C VAL A 6 -1.61 -10.55 -3.78
N HIS A 7 -1.63 -10.91 -2.51
CA HIS A 7 -1.49 -9.96 -1.41
C HIS A 7 -0.79 -10.63 -0.22
N TRP A 8 -0.12 -9.83 0.62
CA TRP A 8 0.65 -10.36 1.75
C TRP A 8 -0.19 -10.31 3.04
N ASN A 9 -0.77 -11.43 3.46
CA ASN A 9 -1.49 -11.52 4.72
C ASN A 9 -1.08 -12.78 5.51
N PRO A 10 0.12 -12.81 6.12
CA PRO A 10 0.63 -14.00 6.77
C PRO A 10 -0.12 -14.30 8.06
N GLU A 11 -0.23 -15.60 8.38
CA GLU A 11 -0.77 -16.05 9.65
C GLU A 11 0.27 -16.03 10.78
N ARG A 12 -0.05 -15.35 11.87
CA ARG A 12 0.78 -15.29 13.08
C ARG A 12 0.18 -16.13 14.21
N PRO A 13 1.02 -16.74 15.07
CA PRO A 13 0.54 -17.42 16.27
C PRO A 13 -0.26 -16.46 17.16
N VAL A 14 -1.40 -16.92 17.66
CA VAL A 14 -2.25 -16.17 18.61
C VAL A 14 -1.57 -16.07 19.98
N PHE A 15 -0.91 -17.16 20.39
CA PHE A 15 -0.18 -17.23 21.64
C PHE A 15 1.32 -17.38 21.37
N GLY A 16 2.14 -16.70 22.19
CA GLY A 16 3.58 -16.88 22.20
C GLY A 16 4.04 -17.97 23.19
N GLY A 17 5.33 -18.30 23.16
CA GLY A 17 5.96 -19.12 24.19
C GLY A 17 5.47 -20.58 24.23
N ILE A 18 5.45 -21.17 25.43
CA ILE A 18 5.08 -22.58 25.64
C ILE A 18 3.61 -22.82 25.28
N VAL A 19 2.72 -21.87 25.60
CA VAL A 19 1.28 -21.95 25.28
C VAL A 19 1.05 -21.99 23.77
N GLY A 20 1.77 -21.17 22.99
CA GLY A 20 1.69 -21.19 21.53
C GLY A 20 2.19 -22.49 20.88
N ARG A 21 3.06 -23.26 21.56
CA ARG A 21 3.48 -24.58 21.09
C ARG A 21 2.43 -25.66 21.36
N ALA A 22 1.71 -25.55 22.48
CA ALA A 22 0.66 -26.48 22.87
C ALA A 22 -0.67 -26.22 22.14
N LEU A 23 -0.96 -24.96 21.79
CA LEU A 23 -2.17 -24.51 21.10
C LEU A 23 -1.78 -23.69 19.86
N PRO A 24 -1.59 -24.33 18.69
CA PRO A 24 -1.10 -23.69 17.47
C PRO A 24 -2.20 -22.91 16.74
N LEU A 25 -3.01 -22.14 17.48
CA LEU A 25 -3.97 -21.21 16.91
C LEU A 25 -3.22 -20.11 16.17
N ARG A 26 -3.57 -19.88 14.90
CA ARG A 26 -3.01 -18.81 14.07
C ARG A 26 -4.11 -17.88 13.61
N ARG A 27 -3.77 -16.61 13.40
CA ARG A 27 -4.67 -15.60 12.83
C ARG A 27 -3.95 -14.80 11.76
N PRO A 28 -4.65 -14.39 10.70
CA PRO A 28 -4.11 -13.46 9.72
C PRO A 28 -3.70 -12.14 10.40
N LEU A 29 -2.63 -11.53 9.88
CA LEU A 29 -2.12 -10.25 10.39
C LEU A 29 -3.09 -9.09 10.14
N ASN A 30 -3.76 -9.09 8.99
CA ASN A 30 -4.75 -8.08 8.57
C ASN A 30 -4.21 -6.63 8.57
N ASN A 31 -2.96 -6.43 8.16
CA ASN A 31 -2.44 -5.08 7.94
C ASN A 31 -3.19 -4.41 6.77
N PHE A 32 -3.87 -3.29 7.02
CA PHE A 32 -4.81 -2.66 6.08
C PHE A 32 -4.19 -2.42 4.70
N GLY A 33 -2.94 -1.95 4.66
CA GLY A 33 -2.25 -1.65 3.41
C GLY A 33 -2.03 -2.88 2.53
N ASP A 34 -1.90 -4.08 3.12
CA ASP A 34 -1.74 -5.32 2.36
C ASP A 34 -3.09 -5.91 1.92
N LEU A 35 -4.20 -5.49 2.52
CA LEU A 35 -5.55 -5.89 2.11
C LEU A 35 -6.11 -5.01 0.98
N LEU A 36 -5.43 -3.92 0.63
CA LEU A 36 -5.93 -2.92 -0.29
C LEU A 36 -5.96 -3.38 -1.76
N GLY A 37 -4.98 -4.19 -2.18
CA GLY A 37 -4.86 -4.68 -3.57
C GLY A 37 -6.13 -5.35 -4.10
N PRO A 38 -6.62 -6.42 -3.45
CA PRO A 38 -7.85 -7.10 -3.85
C PRO A 38 -9.06 -6.18 -3.97
N VAL A 39 -9.24 -5.27 -3.01
CA VAL A 39 -10.38 -4.33 -2.97
C VAL A 39 -10.33 -3.31 -4.11
N ILE A 40 -9.15 -2.82 -4.46
CA ILE A 40 -8.98 -1.89 -5.60
C ILE A 40 -9.24 -2.60 -6.92
N VAL A 41 -8.72 -3.82 -7.09
CA VAL A 41 -8.94 -4.61 -8.31
C VAL A 41 -10.43 -4.93 -8.48
N GLU A 42 -11.10 -5.41 -7.44
CA GLU A 42 -12.55 -5.68 -7.45
C GLU A 42 -13.33 -4.43 -7.88
N ARG A 43 -13.01 -3.27 -7.30
CA ARG A 43 -13.67 -2.01 -7.65
C ARG A 43 -13.42 -1.56 -9.10
N MET A 44 -12.23 -1.84 -9.63
CA MET A 44 -11.90 -1.58 -11.03
C MET A 44 -12.70 -2.48 -11.97
N VAL A 45 -12.78 -3.77 -11.66
CA VAL A 45 -13.58 -4.77 -12.40
C VAL A 45 -15.05 -4.33 -12.44
N ASP A 46 -15.62 -3.98 -11.29
CA ASP A 46 -17.01 -3.49 -11.19
C ASP A 46 -17.26 -2.24 -12.03
N ARG A 47 -16.37 -1.23 -11.93
CA ARG A 47 -16.51 0.03 -12.67
C ARG A 47 -16.43 -0.17 -14.18
N LEU A 48 -15.64 -1.13 -14.62
CA LEU A 48 -15.45 -1.44 -16.04
C LEU A 48 -16.49 -2.44 -16.57
N GLY A 49 -17.39 -2.95 -15.73
CA GLY A 49 -18.40 -3.95 -16.10
C GLY A 49 -17.80 -5.29 -16.52
N LEU A 50 -16.63 -5.63 -15.95
CA LEU A 50 -15.89 -6.83 -16.32
C LEU A 50 -16.40 -8.06 -15.55
N THR A 51 -16.29 -9.23 -16.17
CA THR A 51 -16.73 -10.51 -15.61
C THR A 51 -15.61 -11.54 -15.60
N GLU A 52 -15.75 -12.54 -14.73
CA GLU A 52 -14.77 -13.62 -14.59
C GLU A 52 -14.59 -14.40 -15.90
N THR A 53 -13.36 -14.88 -16.13
CA THR A 53 -13.02 -15.77 -17.25
C THR A 53 -12.73 -17.18 -16.73
N ASP A 54 -12.52 -18.15 -17.60
CA ASP A 54 -11.97 -19.46 -17.19
C ASP A 54 -10.44 -19.45 -17.04
N ARG A 55 -9.78 -18.36 -17.46
CA ARG A 55 -8.32 -18.27 -17.51
C ARG A 55 -7.76 -17.95 -16.12
N LYS A 56 -7.02 -18.92 -15.56
CA LYS A 56 -6.29 -18.68 -14.33
C LYS A 56 -5.11 -17.73 -14.57
N SER A 57 -5.07 -16.65 -13.80
CA SER A 57 -3.96 -15.69 -13.82
C SER A 57 -3.68 -15.18 -12.41
N ARG A 58 -2.51 -14.57 -12.23
CA ARG A 58 -2.07 -13.97 -10.98
C ARG A 58 -1.73 -12.52 -11.24
N LEU A 59 -2.32 -11.65 -10.43
CA LEU A 59 -2.11 -10.21 -10.49
C LEU A 59 -1.50 -9.76 -9.18
N LEU A 60 -0.31 -9.17 -9.23
CA LEU A 60 0.26 -8.44 -8.11
C LEU A 60 -0.15 -6.98 -8.25
N ALA A 61 -0.95 -6.52 -7.30
CA ALA A 61 -1.43 -5.14 -7.22
C ALA A 61 -1.26 -4.61 -5.80
N VAL A 62 -0.77 -3.37 -5.68
CA VAL A 62 -0.51 -2.67 -4.41
C VAL A 62 0.56 -3.30 -3.52
N GLY A 63 1.31 -2.46 -2.80
CA GLY A 63 2.23 -2.90 -1.77
C GLY A 63 3.64 -3.27 -2.24
N SER A 64 4.48 -3.62 -1.26
CA SER A 64 5.90 -3.93 -1.49
C SER A 64 6.12 -5.44 -1.63
N ILE A 65 5.35 -6.07 -2.52
CA ILE A 65 5.17 -7.52 -2.61
C ILE A 65 5.91 -8.17 -3.79
N LEU A 66 6.83 -7.45 -4.46
CA LEU A 66 7.57 -8.00 -5.60
C LEU A 66 8.26 -9.35 -5.31
N LYS A 67 8.65 -9.59 -4.06
CA LYS A 67 9.25 -10.86 -3.61
C LYS A 67 8.31 -12.08 -3.76
N LEU A 68 7.01 -11.86 -3.88
CA LEU A 68 5.99 -12.90 -4.07
C LEU A 68 5.72 -13.21 -5.55
N ALA A 69 6.34 -12.46 -6.46
CA ALA A 69 6.14 -12.62 -7.90
C ALA A 69 6.76 -13.94 -8.39
N GLN A 70 6.09 -14.54 -9.37
CA GLN A 70 6.49 -15.77 -10.06
C GLN A 70 6.47 -15.55 -11.57
N ASP A 71 7.09 -16.44 -12.32
CA ASP A 71 7.08 -16.37 -13.78
C ASP A 71 5.66 -16.33 -14.37
N GLY A 72 5.42 -15.33 -15.22
CA GLY A 72 4.14 -15.12 -15.88
C GLY A 72 3.11 -14.35 -15.05
N ASP A 73 3.46 -13.91 -13.84
CA ASP A 73 2.61 -13.01 -13.06
C ASP A 73 2.48 -11.64 -13.77
N VAL A 74 1.28 -11.06 -13.67
CA VAL A 74 1.00 -9.70 -14.13
C VAL A 74 1.25 -8.74 -12.97
N VAL A 75 1.95 -7.64 -13.24
CA VAL A 75 2.33 -6.64 -12.24
C VAL A 75 1.70 -5.29 -12.55
N TRP A 76 0.96 -4.74 -11.59
CA TRP A 76 0.30 -3.45 -11.70
C TRP A 76 0.53 -2.59 -10.45
N GLY A 77 1.52 -1.72 -10.53
CA GLY A 77 1.77 -0.64 -9.57
C GLY A 77 2.41 -1.07 -8.24
N ILE A 78 2.86 -2.31 -8.11
CA ILE A 78 3.59 -2.75 -6.90
C ILE A 78 4.98 -2.11 -6.82
N GLY A 79 5.52 -2.08 -5.61
CA GLY A 79 6.91 -1.75 -5.35
C GLY A 79 7.74 -2.94 -4.90
N ALA A 80 9.05 -2.78 -4.92
CA ALA A 80 9.95 -3.68 -4.22
C ALA A 80 10.12 -3.29 -2.75
N ASN A 81 10.38 -4.28 -1.89
CA ASN A 81 10.85 -4.03 -0.53
C ASN A 81 12.38 -4.02 -0.53
N GLY A 82 13.00 -2.95 -0.03
CA GLY A 82 14.46 -2.84 0.05
C GLY A 82 15.13 -4.03 0.75
N LYS A 83 14.46 -4.65 1.74
CA LYS A 83 14.96 -5.83 2.46
C LYS A 83 15.08 -7.08 1.58
N SER A 84 14.33 -7.16 0.48
CA SER A 84 14.26 -8.37 -0.35
C SER A 84 15.11 -8.31 -1.62
N LEU A 85 15.72 -7.16 -1.94
CA LEU A 85 16.41 -6.94 -3.23
C LEU A 85 17.64 -7.82 -3.45
N THR A 86 18.31 -8.24 -2.37
CA THR A 86 19.52 -9.06 -2.39
C THR A 86 19.24 -10.57 -2.40
N GLY A 87 17.99 -10.98 -2.20
CA GLY A 87 17.60 -12.39 -2.19
C GLY A 87 17.33 -12.95 -3.59
N PRO A 88 17.16 -14.28 -3.72
CA PRO A 88 16.73 -14.91 -4.97
C PRO A 88 15.29 -14.48 -5.31
N PHE A 89 14.91 -14.47 -6.59
CA PHE A 89 13.53 -14.23 -7.02
C PHE A 89 13.07 -15.42 -7.87
N ASP A 90 11.81 -15.79 -7.74
CA ASP A 90 11.23 -16.95 -8.45
C ASP A 90 10.67 -16.55 -9.82
N PHE A 91 11.23 -15.50 -10.42
CA PHE A 91 10.86 -15.00 -11.73
C PHE A 91 12.09 -14.62 -12.56
N SER A 92 11.94 -14.85 -13.86
CA SER A 92 12.75 -14.39 -14.98
C SER A 92 11.93 -13.56 -15.99
N ARG A 93 10.60 -13.76 -16.02
CA ARG A 93 9.66 -13.09 -16.92
C ARG A 93 8.40 -12.64 -16.17
N LEU A 94 8.10 -11.35 -16.25
CA LEU A 94 6.88 -10.74 -15.72
C LEU A 94 6.17 -9.97 -16.83
N ASP A 95 4.84 -9.88 -16.74
CA ASP A 95 4.05 -8.95 -17.56
C ASP A 95 3.83 -7.67 -16.76
N VAL A 96 4.71 -6.68 -16.93
CA VAL A 96 4.72 -5.47 -16.12
C VAL A 96 3.92 -4.36 -16.81
N ARG A 97 2.81 -3.96 -16.18
CA ARG A 97 1.94 -2.87 -16.66
C ARG A 97 2.28 -1.53 -16.06
N ALA A 98 2.62 -1.53 -14.78
CA ALA A 98 3.07 -0.37 -14.04
C ALA A 98 3.86 -0.85 -12.81
N VAL A 99 4.71 0.02 -12.27
CA VAL A 99 5.35 -0.18 -10.96
C VAL A 99 5.17 1.05 -10.10
N ARG A 100 5.41 0.96 -8.80
CA ARG A 100 5.21 2.12 -7.89
C ARG A 100 6.06 3.32 -8.28
N GLY A 101 7.30 3.10 -8.72
CA GLY A 101 8.23 4.16 -9.08
C GLY A 101 9.50 3.69 -9.78
N PRO A 102 10.41 4.63 -10.06
CA PRO A 102 11.59 4.38 -10.88
C PRO A 102 12.60 3.44 -10.21
N LEU A 103 12.72 3.42 -8.88
CA LEU A 103 13.67 2.52 -8.22
C LEU A 103 13.26 1.06 -8.38
N THR A 104 11.96 0.76 -8.29
CA THR A 104 11.45 -0.59 -8.57
C THR A 104 11.62 -0.95 -10.05
N ARG A 105 11.39 0.01 -10.96
CA ARG A 105 11.64 -0.18 -12.40
C ARG A 105 13.10 -0.53 -12.68
N ASP A 106 14.02 0.27 -12.18
CA ASP A 106 15.46 0.11 -12.46
C ASP A 106 15.97 -1.22 -11.90
N PHE A 107 15.47 -1.63 -10.74
CA PHE A 107 15.74 -2.96 -10.20
C PHE A 107 15.29 -4.09 -11.15
N LEU A 108 14.07 -4.02 -11.68
CA LEU A 108 13.55 -5.02 -12.62
C LEU A 108 14.28 -5.01 -13.97
N VAL A 109 14.57 -3.83 -14.51
CA VAL A 109 15.34 -3.66 -15.75
C VAL A 109 16.75 -4.23 -15.60
N SER A 110 17.41 -4.03 -14.44
CA SER A 110 18.72 -4.62 -14.16
C SER A 110 18.72 -6.16 -14.16
N ARG A 111 17.54 -6.78 -14.06
CA ARG A 111 17.32 -8.22 -14.13
C ARG A 111 16.83 -8.71 -15.51
N GLY A 112 16.80 -7.82 -16.51
CA GLY A 112 16.35 -8.16 -17.86
C GLY A 112 14.83 -8.22 -18.02
N VAL A 113 14.06 -7.69 -17.08
CA VAL A 113 12.60 -7.58 -17.20
C VAL A 113 12.23 -6.27 -17.90
N GLU A 114 11.39 -6.34 -18.91
CA GLU A 114 10.85 -5.15 -19.58
C GLU A 114 9.84 -4.44 -18.66
N VAL A 115 10.02 -3.13 -18.47
CA VAL A 115 9.17 -2.33 -17.59
C VAL A 115 8.81 -1.00 -18.26
N PRO A 116 7.51 -0.72 -18.50
CA PRO A 116 7.08 0.53 -19.09
C PRO A 116 7.33 1.70 -18.14
N SER A 117 7.39 2.91 -18.67
CA SER A 117 7.47 4.15 -17.89
C SER A 117 6.10 4.58 -17.35
N VAL A 118 5.37 3.65 -16.73
CA VAL A 118 4.11 3.92 -16.03
C VAL A 118 4.32 3.71 -14.54
N PHE A 119 4.17 4.79 -13.77
CA PHE A 119 4.41 4.80 -12.33
C PHE A 119 3.15 5.11 -11.54
N GLY A 120 3.03 4.47 -10.39
CA GLY A 120 2.01 4.77 -9.40
C GLY A 120 1.66 3.56 -8.55
N ASP A 121 1.50 3.80 -7.25
CA ASP A 121 0.87 2.84 -6.34
C ASP A 121 -0.64 2.83 -6.58
N PRO A 122 -1.31 1.70 -6.84
CA PRO A 122 -2.76 1.69 -7.05
C PRO A 122 -3.54 2.19 -5.83
N GLY A 123 -2.96 2.23 -4.63
CA GLY A 123 -3.52 2.93 -3.48
C GLY A 123 -3.81 4.41 -3.73
N LEU A 124 -3.15 5.04 -4.71
CA LEU A 124 -3.47 6.39 -5.18
C LEU A 124 -4.84 6.48 -5.87
N LEU A 125 -5.42 5.37 -6.32
CA LEU A 125 -6.73 5.34 -6.95
C LEU A 125 -7.88 5.36 -5.93
N VAL A 126 -7.63 5.30 -4.62
CA VAL A 126 -8.70 5.29 -3.61
C VAL A 126 -9.63 6.49 -3.75
N GLY A 127 -9.11 7.71 -3.82
CA GLY A 127 -9.87 8.94 -4.05
C GLY A 127 -10.43 9.09 -5.47
N HIS A 128 -10.01 8.25 -6.42
CA HIS A 128 -10.63 8.16 -7.75
C HIS A 128 -11.83 7.19 -7.76
N LEU A 129 -11.77 6.14 -6.93
CA LEU A 129 -12.71 5.02 -6.92
C LEU A 129 -13.84 5.17 -5.90
N TRP A 130 -13.59 5.90 -4.81
CA TRP A 130 -14.54 6.17 -3.73
C TRP A 130 -14.59 7.66 -3.40
N GLN A 131 -15.76 8.12 -2.96
CA GLN A 131 -15.91 9.49 -2.46
C GLN A 131 -15.37 9.59 -1.03
N ARG A 132 -14.62 10.65 -0.74
CA ARG A 132 -14.02 10.86 0.58
C ARG A 132 -15.06 10.88 1.71
N ASP A 133 -16.17 11.58 1.50
CA ASP A 133 -17.22 11.70 2.52
C ASP A 133 -17.86 10.34 2.85
N GLU A 134 -18.03 9.48 1.84
CA GLU A 134 -18.55 8.12 2.04
C GLU A 134 -17.59 7.26 2.87
N LEU A 135 -16.28 7.38 2.63
CA LEU A 135 -15.26 6.68 3.40
C LEU A 135 -15.21 7.20 4.83
N ALA A 136 -15.32 8.52 5.04
CA ALA A 136 -15.29 9.14 6.36
C ALA A 136 -16.40 8.64 7.29
N MET A 137 -17.56 8.23 6.75
CA MET A 137 -18.64 7.61 7.55
C MET A 137 -18.24 6.26 8.16
N ARG A 138 -17.17 5.62 7.68
CA ARG A 138 -16.64 4.35 8.20
C ARG A 138 -15.63 4.56 9.34
N ALA A 139 -15.30 5.81 9.68
CA ALA A 139 -14.38 6.10 10.77
C ALA A 139 -14.96 5.64 12.12
N PRO A 140 -14.17 4.99 12.99
CA PRO A 140 -14.60 4.69 14.35
C PRO A 140 -15.02 5.96 15.11
N ALA A 141 -16.03 5.85 15.98
CA ALA A 141 -16.47 6.96 16.81
C ALA A 141 -15.32 7.51 17.68
N GLY A 142 -15.18 8.84 17.72
CA GLY A 142 -14.11 9.50 18.47
C GLY A 142 -12.75 9.48 17.79
N THR A 143 -12.67 9.10 16.50
CA THR A 143 -11.43 9.22 15.72
C THR A 143 -10.93 10.67 15.75
N PRO A 144 -9.67 10.92 16.18
CA PRO A 144 -9.11 12.26 16.19
C PRO A 144 -8.96 12.84 14.77
N ARG A 145 -9.09 14.17 14.64
CA ARG A 145 -8.83 14.87 13.37
C ARG A 145 -7.39 14.81 12.92
N ILE A 146 -6.45 14.58 13.83
CA ILE A 146 -5.05 14.31 13.52
C ILE A 146 -4.80 12.82 13.71
N VAL A 147 -4.52 12.13 12.62
CA VAL A 147 -4.29 10.68 12.63
C VAL A 147 -2.80 10.38 12.62
N VAL A 148 -2.34 9.68 13.67
CA VAL A 148 -0.99 9.11 13.73
C VAL A 148 -1.07 7.65 13.28
N LEU A 149 -0.54 7.34 12.10
CA LEU A 149 -0.62 6.00 11.49
C LEU A 149 0.78 5.41 11.23
N PRO A 150 1.34 4.67 12.20
CA PRO A 150 2.66 4.05 12.04
C PRO A 150 2.60 2.82 11.13
N ASN A 151 3.75 2.44 10.59
CA ASN A 151 3.94 1.10 10.04
C ASN A 151 3.70 0.03 11.13
N PHE A 152 3.23 -1.15 10.73
CA PHE A 152 3.00 -2.27 11.64
C PHE A 152 4.21 -2.59 12.56
N HIS A 153 5.43 -2.59 12.02
CA HIS A 153 6.64 -2.88 12.79
C HIS A 153 7.00 -1.77 13.78
N ASP A 154 6.54 -0.55 13.54
CA ASP A 154 6.78 0.61 14.39
C ASP A 154 5.65 0.78 15.43
N PHE A 155 4.44 0.27 15.17
CA PHE A 155 3.24 0.54 15.96
C PHE A 155 3.42 0.42 17.48
N LYS A 156 4.05 -0.67 17.96
CA LYS A 156 4.26 -0.89 19.40
C LYS A 156 5.11 0.18 20.07
N GLN A 157 6.12 0.72 19.37
CA GLN A 157 6.98 1.77 19.91
C GLN A 157 6.22 3.09 19.90
N GLN A 158 5.58 3.42 18.79
CA GLN A 158 4.86 4.68 18.59
C GLN A 158 3.68 4.82 19.56
N ARG A 159 2.99 3.72 19.89
CA ARG A 159 1.88 3.73 20.85
C ARG A 159 2.31 4.06 22.29
N LYS A 160 3.61 3.93 22.63
CA LYS A 160 4.12 4.31 23.96
C LYS A 160 4.13 5.83 24.14
N THR A 161 4.36 6.59 23.07
CA THR A 161 4.40 8.06 23.09
C THR A 161 3.08 8.67 22.60
N HIS A 162 2.44 8.07 21.60
CA HIS A 162 1.14 8.51 21.05
C HIS A 162 0.08 7.43 21.28
N ARG A 163 -0.62 7.50 22.42
CA ARG A 163 -1.59 6.46 22.83
C ARG A 163 -2.76 6.28 21.86
N ASN A 164 -3.07 7.32 21.09
CA ASN A 164 -4.11 7.37 20.06
C ASN A 164 -3.61 6.99 18.66
N ALA A 165 -2.38 6.49 18.51
CA ALA A 165 -1.91 5.97 17.23
C ALA A 165 -2.85 4.86 16.72
N VAL A 166 -3.26 4.98 15.46
CA VAL A 166 -4.15 4.02 14.82
C VAL A 166 -3.39 2.71 14.60
N ASP A 167 -4.00 1.60 15.00
CA ASP A 167 -3.46 0.27 14.74
C ASP A 167 -3.66 -0.06 13.26
N PRO A 168 -2.58 -0.31 12.48
CA PRO A 168 -2.72 -0.64 11.08
C PRO A 168 -3.35 -2.03 10.85
N THR A 169 -3.59 -2.81 11.90
CA THR A 169 -4.30 -4.11 11.83
C THR A 169 -5.77 -4.04 12.22
N THR A 170 -6.28 -2.84 12.53
CA THR A 170 -7.72 -2.57 12.61
C THR A 170 -8.38 -2.78 11.24
N GLY A 171 -9.70 -2.96 11.21
CA GLY A 171 -10.45 -3.23 9.98
C GLY A 171 -10.10 -2.26 8.85
N LEU A 172 -9.86 -2.80 7.64
CA LEU A 172 -9.41 -2.03 6.46
C LEU A 172 -10.19 -0.72 6.28
N TRP A 173 -11.51 -0.83 6.27
CA TRP A 173 -12.39 0.32 6.03
C TRP A 173 -12.46 1.30 7.19
N GLU A 174 -12.21 0.85 8.42
CA GLU A 174 -12.13 1.73 9.58
C GLU A 174 -10.86 2.59 9.52
N VAL A 175 -9.73 2.00 9.13
CA VAL A 175 -8.47 2.75 8.93
C VAL A 175 -8.60 3.74 7.79
N ILE A 176 -9.18 3.32 6.64
CA ILE A 176 -9.44 4.22 5.52
C ILE A 176 -10.42 5.34 5.93
N GLY A 177 -11.46 5.02 6.71
CA GLY A 177 -12.39 6.01 7.22
C GLY A 177 -11.73 7.02 8.15
N ALA A 178 -10.84 6.56 9.04
CA ALA A 178 -10.05 7.43 9.89
C ALA A 178 -9.17 8.39 9.08
N ILE A 179 -8.50 7.90 8.03
CA ILE A 179 -7.73 8.73 7.09
C ILE A 179 -8.64 9.76 6.40
N ALA A 180 -9.79 9.32 5.88
CA ALA A 180 -10.71 10.19 5.15
C ALA A 180 -11.29 11.32 6.02
N GLN A 181 -11.57 11.05 7.31
CA GLN A 181 -12.07 12.03 8.27
C GLN A 181 -10.99 13.00 8.77
N ALA A 182 -9.71 12.68 8.61
CA ALA A 182 -8.62 13.47 9.16
C ALA A 182 -8.42 14.82 8.45
N ASP A 183 -7.93 15.78 9.22
CA ASP A 183 -7.40 17.06 8.74
C ASP A 183 -5.89 16.97 8.45
N LEU A 184 -5.20 16.01 9.09
CA LEU A 184 -3.79 15.71 8.88
C LEU A 184 -3.50 14.24 9.22
N VAL A 185 -2.75 13.56 8.35
CA VAL A 185 -2.20 12.23 8.60
C VAL A 185 -0.68 12.31 8.75
N VAL A 186 -0.15 11.78 9.85
CA VAL A 186 1.30 11.66 10.06
C VAL A 186 1.65 10.22 10.43
N GLY A 187 2.82 9.74 10.01
CA GLY A 187 3.32 8.44 10.47
C GLY A 187 4.19 7.73 9.45
N SER A 188 4.63 6.53 9.81
CA SER A 188 5.57 5.74 9.01
C SER A 188 4.90 4.71 8.08
N SER A 189 3.56 4.62 8.08
CA SER A 189 2.83 3.76 7.14
C SER A 189 2.82 4.36 5.74
N LEU A 190 3.51 3.73 4.78
CA LEU A 190 3.51 4.18 3.39
C LEU A 190 2.09 4.26 2.81
N HIS A 191 1.30 3.19 2.92
CA HIS A 191 -0.08 3.21 2.43
C HIS A 191 -0.97 4.21 3.21
N GLY A 192 -0.63 4.53 4.46
CA GLY A 192 -1.29 5.62 5.17
C GLY A 192 -1.09 6.97 4.47
N ILE A 193 0.15 7.25 4.06
CA ILE A 193 0.49 8.45 3.27
C ILE A 193 -0.17 8.39 1.88
N VAL A 194 -0.05 7.27 1.17
CA VAL A 194 -0.61 7.12 -0.19
C VAL A 194 -2.12 7.36 -0.21
N ILE A 195 -2.86 6.76 0.72
CA ILE A 195 -4.33 6.91 0.79
C ILE A 195 -4.72 8.32 1.23
N ALA A 196 -4.00 8.92 2.18
CA ALA A 196 -4.25 10.30 2.60
C ALA A 196 -4.10 11.27 1.42
N GLU A 197 -3.00 11.16 0.68
CA GLU A 197 -2.74 12.00 -0.49
C GLU A 197 -3.75 11.75 -1.61
N SER A 198 -4.15 10.49 -1.83
CA SER A 198 -5.22 10.12 -2.76
C SER A 198 -6.55 10.82 -2.47
N LEU A 199 -6.87 11.01 -1.19
CA LEU A 199 -8.08 11.66 -0.70
C LEU A 199 -7.94 13.19 -0.54
N GLY A 200 -6.78 13.76 -0.91
CA GLY A 200 -6.49 15.18 -0.71
C GLY A 200 -6.33 15.58 0.76
N VAL A 201 -6.09 14.62 1.65
CA VAL A 201 -5.80 14.87 3.07
C VAL A 201 -4.31 15.21 3.21
N PRO A 202 -3.95 16.33 3.85
CA PRO A 202 -2.55 16.66 4.12
C PRO A 202 -1.84 15.51 4.84
N ALA A 203 -0.66 15.13 4.35
CA ALA A 203 0.08 13.98 4.87
C ALA A 203 1.57 14.28 5.08
N ARG A 204 2.15 13.76 6.16
CA ARG A 204 3.59 13.87 6.45
C ARG A 204 4.17 12.51 6.81
N LEU A 205 5.15 12.07 6.03
CA LEU A 205 5.90 10.88 6.36
C LEU A 205 6.77 11.11 7.59
N VAL A 206 6.63 10.20 8.56
CA VAL A 206 7.58 10.04 9.67
C VAL A 206 8.53 8.92 9.30
N ARG A 207 9.83 9.15 9.46
CA ARG A 207 10.87 8.16 9.19
C ARG A 207 10.60 6.89 10.00
N SER A 208 10.56 5.74 9.32
CA SER A 208 10.44 4.45 10.00
C SER A 208 11.75 4.10 10.70
N HIS A 209 11.65 3.49 11.89
CA HIS A 209 12.81 2.93 12.59
C HIS A 209 13.20 1.55 12.06
N THR A 210 12.27 0.87 11.40
CA THR A 210 12.39 -0.55 11.04
C THR A 210 12.37 -0.80 9.53
N GLU A 211 11.84 0.12 8.75
CA GLU A 211 11.66 -0.02 7.31
C GLU A 211 12.68 0.81 6.52
N PRO A 212 13.33 0.24 5.49
CA PRO A 212 14.24 0.98 4.61
C PRO A 212 13.56 2.13 3.88
N ALA A 213 14.34 3.17 3.58
CA ALA A 213 13.89 4.34 2.83
C ALA A 213 13.40 4.00 1.41
N PHE A 214 13.96 2.95 0.79
CA PHE A 214 13.70 2.55 -0.60
C PHE A 214 12.23 2.64 -1.01
N LYS A 215 11.31 2.09 -0.21
CA LYS A 215 9.89 2.05 -0.59
C LYS A 215 9.20 3.42 -0.58
N TYR A 216 9.68 4.31 0.28
CA TYR A 216 9.19 5.68 0.40
C TYR A 216 9.77 6.54 -0.71
N ASP A 217 11.08 6.43 -0.95
CA ASP A 217 11.78 7.15 -2.03
C ASP A 217 11.22 6.76 -3.40
N ASP A 218 10.98 5.46 -3.62
CA ASP A 218 10.38 4.93 -4.84
C ASP A 218 8.97 5.51 -5.07
N TYR A 219 8.16 5.62 -4.02
CA TYR A 219 6.83 6.26 -4.11
C TYR A 219 6.91 7.75 -4.44
N PHE A 220 7.77 8.50 -3.74
CA PHE A 220 7.89 9.93 -3.96
C PHE A 220 8.45 10.23 -5.35
N GLN A 221 9.48 9.52 -5.80
CA GLN A 221 10.01 9.66 -7.15
C GLN A 221 8.99 9.22 -8.21
N GLY A 222 8.24 8.15 -7.97
CA GLY A 222 7.15 7.70 -8.84
C GLY A 222 6.01 8.72 -9.00
N THR A 223 5.88 9.62 -8.03
CA THR A 223 4.93 10.75 -8.06
C THR A 223 5.59 12.08 -8.43
N GLY A 224 6.82 12.05 -8.98
CA GLY A 224 7.53 13.25 -9.46
C GLY A 224 8.12 14.13 -8.35
N ARG A 225 8.26 13.61 -7.13
CA ARG A 225 8.75 14.34 -5.95
C ARG A 225 10.12 13.82 -5.52
N ALA A 226 11.16 14.59 -5.78
CA ALA A 226 12.53 14.24 -5.39
C ALA A 226 12.88 14.65 -3.95
N GLU A 227 12.28 15.75 -3.46
CA GLU A 227 12.56 16.30 -2.14
C GLU A 227 11.26 16.38 -1.34
N VAL A 228 11.06 15.40 -0.44
CA VAL A 228 9.93 15.42 0.50
C VAL A 228 10.50 15.59 1.89
N GLY A 229 10.04 16.61 2.60
CA GLY A 229 10.40 16.81 4.01
C GLY A 229 9.89 15.65 4.85
N VAL A 230 10.76 14.68 5.14
CA VAL A 230 10.46 13.54 6.03
C VAL A 230 10.81 13.93 7.45
N ALA A 231 9.83 13.87 8.35
CA ALA A 231 10.05 14.15 9.77
C ALA A 231 10.77 12.98 10.45
N ALA A 232 11.65 13.26 11.40
CA ALA A 232 12.30 12.24 12.24
C ALA A 232 11.36 11.70 13.33
N THR A 233 10.43 12.53 13.82
CA THR A 233 9.45 12.13 14.85
C THR A 233 8.02 12.55 14.48
N VAL A 234 7.04 12.02 15.21
CA VAL A 234 5.64 12.45 15.08
C VAL A 234 5.48 13.91 15.50
N ASP A 235 6.08 14.35 16.61
CA ASP A 235 5.97 15.74 17.08
C ASP A 235 6.55 16.73 16.06
N GLU A 236 7.67 16.39 15.44
CA GLU A 236 8.23 17.17 14.33
C GLU A 236 7.27 17.19 13.13
N ALA A 237 6.68 16.05 12.77
CA ALA A 237 5.70 15.99 11.68
C ALA A 237 4.47 16.87 11.94
N LEU A 238 4.00 16.93 13.20
CA LEU A 238 2.91 17.80 13.60
C LEU A 238 3.29 19.28 13.47
N ALA A 239 4.51 19.65 13.86
CA ALA A 239 5.03 21.01 13.72
C ALA A 239 5.22 21.41 12.24
N MET A 240 5.63 20.48 11.38
CA MET A 240 5.81 20.70 9.95
C MET A 240 4.48 20.74 9.16
N GLY A 241 3.41 20.16 9.70
CA GLY A 241 2.16 19.95 8.97
C GLY A 241 2.32 19.04 7.75
N GLY A 242 1.31 19.02 6.87
CA GLY A 242 1.32 18.20 5.66
C GLY A 242 2.36 18.63 4.62
N SER A 243 2.83 17.66 3.84
CA SER A 243 3.70 17.91 2.68
C SER A 243 2.94 18.67 1.59
N SER A 244 3.67 19.20 0.61
CA SER A 244 3.06 19.84 -0.56
C SER A 244 2.04 18.89 -1.21
N PRO A 245 0.82 19.36 -1.53
CA PRO A 245 -0.22 18.51 -2.10
C PRO A 245 0.26 17.76 -3.35
N LEU A 246 -0.11 16.49 -3.43
CA LEU A 246 0.19 15.65 -4.58
C LEU A 246 -0.51 16.19 -5.83
N LYS A 247 0.27 16.52 -6.85
CA LYS A 247 -0.22 16.79 -8.21
C LYS A 247 0.11 15.58 -9.07
N TRP A 248 -0.89 14.80 -9.43
CA TRP A 248 -0.71 13.59 -10.22
C TRP A 248 -1.91 13.35 -11.14
N ASP A 249 -1.68 12.62 -12.24
CA ASP A 249 -2.72 12.19 -13.17
C ASP A 249 -2.96 10.68 -12.98
N PRO A 250 -4.17 10.23 -12.61
CA PRO A 250 -4.48 8.81 -12.48
C PRO A 250 -4.54 8.09 -13.85
N SER A 251 -4.68 8.82 -14.96
CA SER A 251 -5.00 8.24 -16.27
C SER A 251 -4.00 7.17 -16.73
N PRO A 252 -2.67 7.37 -16.68
CA PRO A 252 -1.71 6.34 -17.08
C PRO A 252 -1.84 5.04 -16.28
N LEU A 253 -2.06 5.14 -14.96
CA LEU A 253 -2.18 3.99 -14.09
C LEU A 253 -3.50 3.24 -14.31
N VAL A 254 -4.60 3.97 -14.52
CA VAL A 254 -5.92 3.42 -14.87
C VAL A 254 -5.87 2.71 -16.22
N GLN A 255 -5.25 3.32 -17.24
CA GLN A 255 -5.12 2.71 -18.58
C GLN A 255 -4.24 1.46 -18.57
N ALA A 256 -3.26 1.39 -17.66
CA ALA A 256 -2.41 0.22 -17.46
C ALA A 256 -3.11 -0.91 -16.68
N PHE A 257 -4.34 -0.72 -16.18
CA PHE A 257 -5.07 -1.79 -15.52
C PHE A 257 -5.27 -2.97 -16.50
N PRO A 258 -4.89 -4.21 -16.13
CA PRO A 258 -4.92 -5.36 -17.02
C PRO A 258 -6.34 -5.93 -17.18
N ALA A 259 -7.24 -5.12 -17.76
CA ALA A 259 -8.66 -5.45 -17.92
C ALA A 259 -8.89 -6.73 -18.75
N GLU A 260 -7.95 -7.07 -19.64
CA GLU A 260 -8.00 -8.28 -20.46
C GLU A 260 -7.82 -9.60 -19.69
N LEU A 261 -7.53 -9.56 -18.38
CA LEU A 261 -7.61 -10.73 -17.52
C LEU A 261 -9.07 -11.15 -17.23
N TRP A 262 -10.02 -10.28 -17.56
CA TRP A 262 -11.46 -10.49 -17.43
C TRP A 262 -12.16 -10.40 -18.80
N SER A 263 -13.43 -10.81 -18.84
CA SER A 263 -14.33 -10.71 -20.00
C SER A 263 -15.12 -9.41 -19.93
N ARG A 264 -15.45 -8.83 -21.10
CA ARG A 264 -16.44 -7.75 -21.22
C ARG A 264 -17.85 -8.31 -21.36
#